data_AF-A0A1A8EB17-F1
#
_entry.id   AF-A0A1A8EB17-F1
#
_cell.length_a   1.000
_cell.length_b   1.000
_cell.length_c   1.000
_cell.angle_alpha   90.00
_cell.angle_beta   90.00
_cell.angle_gamma   90.00
#
_symmetry.space_group_name_H-M   'P 1'
#
loop_
_entity.id
_entity.type
_entity.pdbx_description
1 polymer ?
#
loop_
_entity_poly.entity_id
_entity_poly.type
_entity_poly.pdbx_seq_one_letter_code
_entity_poly.pdbx_strand_id
1 'polypeptide(L)' 'IHCNSVVTCLDFSACSPGQLAVGMCDGTIAVYDVQSPDAKSQVISSCECPNRHLGPVWQLRWIQQELSYTEEKA' A
#
# COMPACT_ATOMS: atom_id res chain seq x y z
N ILE A 1 3.95 -13.90 2.98
CA ILE A 1 3.09 -12.88 2.32
C ILE A 1 2.14 -13.59 1.38
N HIS A 2 0.83 -13.48 1.60
CA HIS A 2 -0.21 -14.05 0.73
C HIS A 2 -1.08 -12.92 0.18
N CYS A 3 -1.39 -12.99 -1.11
CA CYS A 3 -2.28 -12.05 -1.80
C CYS A 3 -3.56 -12.76 -2.25
N ASN A 4 -4.69 -12.07 -2.18
CA ASN A 4 -6.00 -12.63 -2.54
C ASN A 4 -6.27 -12.58 -4.05
N SER A 5 -5.41 -11.90 -4.82
CA SER A 5 -5.47 -11.78 -6.27
C SER A 5 -4.05 -11.73 -6.86
N VAL A 6 -3.95 -11.74 -8.21
CA VAL A 6 -2.68 -11.66 -8.94
C VAL A 6 -2.02 -10.31 -8.67
N VAL A 7 -0.75 -10.33 -8.27
CA VAL A 7 0.07 -9.13 -8.09
C VAL A 7 0.46 -8.58 -9.46
N THR A 8 0.23 -7.28 -9.66
CA THR A 8 0.50 -6.58 -10.92
C THR A 8 1.55 -5.48 -10.79
N CYS A 9 1.78 -4.94 -9.58
CA CYS A 9 2.86 -4.00 -9.33
C CYS A 9 3.32 -4.03 -7.87
N LEU A 10 4.54 -3.54 -7.63
CA LEU A 10 5.22 -3.51 -6.34
C LEU A 10 6.03 -2.21 -6.22
N ASP A 11 6.16 -1.69 -5.00
CA ASP A 11 7.12 -0.63 -4.69
C ASP A 11 7.60 -0.71 -3.23
N PHE A 12 8.91 -0.55 -3.01
CA PHE A 12 9.51 -0.53 -1.68
C PHE A 12 9.58 0.91 -1.15
N SER A 13 9.24 1.11 0.12
CA SER A 13 9.35 2.42 0.75
C SER A 13 10.81 2.81 0.95
N ALA A 14 11.21 3.94 0.37
CA ALA A 14 12.55 4.51 0.58
C ALA A 14 12.78 4.96 2.02
N CYS A 15 11.74 5.43 2.71
CA CYS A 15 11.80 5.90 4.10
C CYS A 15 11.70 4.76 5.12
N SER A 16 11.17 3.61 4.72
CA SER A 16 10.96 2.45 5.59
C SER A 16 11.18 1.15 4.80
N PRO A 17 12.43 0.70 4.60
CA PRO A 17 12.76 -0.39 3.67
C PRO A 17 12.08 -1.75 3.93
N GLY A 18 11.51 -1.96 5.12
CA GLY A 18 10.68 -3.12 5.42
C GLY A 18 9.27 -3.06 4.82
N GLN A 19 8.80 -1.90 4.38
CA GLN A 19 7.46 -1.72 3.84
C GLN A 19 7.45 -1.89 2.32
N LEU A 20 6.58 -2.80 1.88
CA LEU A 20 6.33 -3.14 0.48
C LEU A 20 4.86 -2.82 0.15
N ALA A 21 4.65 -1.90 -0.77
CA ALA A 21 3.34 -1.66 -1.36
C ALA A 21 3.10 -2.65 -2.51
N VAL A 22 1.90 -3.21 -2.58
CA VAL A 22 1.50 -4.25 -3.52
C VAL A 22 0.19 -3.85 -4.17
N GLY A 23 0.15 -3.84 -5.50
CA GLY A 23 -1.07 -3.63 -6.28
C GLY A 23 -1.49 -4.92 -6.96
N MET A 24 -2.80 -5.17 -6.99
CA MET A 24 -3.39 -6.41 -7.50
C MET A 24 -4.34 -6.18 -8.68
N CYS A 25 -4.60 -7.27 -9.40
CA CYS A 25 -5.46 -7.31 -10.59
C CYS A 25 -6.94 -6.98 -10.29
N ASP A 26 -7.42 -7.23 -9.07
CA ASP A 26 -8.77 -6.94 -8.59
C ASP A 26 -8.95 -5.48 -8.09
N GLY A 27 -7.92 -4.64 -8.27
CA GLY A 27 -7.88 -3.27 -7.80
C GLY A 27 -7.43 -3.10 -6.35
N THR A 28 -7.13 -4.18 -5.64
CA THR A 28 -6.68 -4.10 -4.25
C THR A 28 -5.25 -3.59 -4.16
N ILE A 29 -5.04 -2.62 -3.27
CA ILE A 29 -3.72 -2.21 -2.80
C ILE A 29 -3.53 -2.69 -1.37
N ALA A 30 -2.34 -3.18 -1.06
CA ALA A 30 -1.98 -3.60 0.28
C ALA A 30 -0.54 -3.19 0.60
N VAL A 31 -0.26 -2.95 1.88
CA VAL A 31 1.08 -2.66 2.38
C VAL A 31 1.48 -3.81 3.29
N TYR A 32 2.65 -4.37 3.03
CA TYR A 32 3.24 -5.43 3.84
C TYR A 32 4.52 -4.97 4.51
N ASP A 33 4.75 -5.44 5.73
CA ASP A 33 6.05 -5.47 6.37
C ASP A 33 6.73 -6.81 6.05
N VAL A 34 7.78 -6.76 5.24
CA VAL A 34 8.54 -7.94 4.79
C VAL A 34 9.52 -8.47 5.84
N GLN A 35 9.76 -7.72 6.91
CA GLN A 35 10.64 -8.14 8.01
C GLN A 35 9.89 -8.99 9.04
N SER A 36 8.56 -8.91 9.05
CA SER A 36 7.69 -9.69 9.93
C SER A 36 7.54 -11.14 9.43
N PRO A 37 7.96 -12.16 10.21
CA PRO A 37 8.06 -13.55 9.76
C PRO A 37 6.73 -14.30 9.59
N ASP A 38 5.59 -13.74 10.04
CA ASP A 38 4.30 -14.45 10.16
C ASP A 38 3.15 -13.78 9.40
N ALA A 39 1.95 -14.38 9.45
CA ALA A 39 0.68 -13.90 8.86
C ALA A 39 0.29 -12.43 9.19
N LYS A 40 1.02 -11.77 10.10
CA LYS A 40 0.93 -10.34 10.41
C LYS A 40 1.74 -9.45 9.46
N SER A 41 2.37 -10.00 8.42
CA SER A 41 3.10 -9.19 7.43
C SER A 41 2.19 -8.17 6.76
N GLN A 42 0.87 -8.39 6.64
CA GLN A 42 -0.03 -7.40 6.05
C GLN A 42 -0.37 -6.30 7.05
N VAL A 43 0.08 -5.08 6.78
CA VAL A 43 -0.16 -3.92 7.65
C VAL A 43 -1.49 -3.26 7.30
N ILE A 44 -1.78 -3.08 6.01
CA ILE A 44 -2.96 -2.37 5.51
C ILE A 44 -3.44 -3.03 4.21
N SER A 45 -4.75 -3.04 3.96
CA SER A 45 -5.34 -3.44 2.68
C SER A 45 -6.59 -2.62 2.36
N SER A 46 -6.82 -2.36 1.08
CA SER A 46 -8.01 -1.69 0.56
C SER A 46 -9.15 -2.63 0.18
N CYS A 47 -9.06 -3.93 0.48
CA CYS A 47 -10.03 -4.93 0.00
C CYS A 47 -11.47 -4.68 0.48
N GLU A 48 -11.65 -4.07 1.64
CA GLU A 48 -12.96 -3.70 2.19
C GLU A 48 -13.30 -2.21 1.98
N CYS A 49 -12.45 -1.46 1.26
CA CYS A 49 -12.70 -0.04 1.01
C CYS A 49 -13.74 0.14 -0.10
N PRO A 50 -14.79 0.97 0.12
CA PRO A 50 -15.83 1.22 -0.89
C PRO A 50 -15.30 1.94 -2.14
N ASN A 51 -14.21 2.72 -2.00
CA ASN A 51 -13.57 3.47 -3.09
C ASN A 51 -12.26 2.82 -3.57
N ARG A 52 -12.16 1.49 -3.52
CA ARG A 52 -11.05 0.76 -4.14
C ARG A 52 -11.11 0.88 -5.67
N HIS A 53 -9.96 0.78 -6.34
CA HIS A 53 -9.92 0.60 -7.79
C HIS A 53 -10.78 -0.61 -8.23
N LEU A 54 -11.39 -0.51 -9.42
CA LEU A 54 -12.26 -1.57 -9.97
C LEU A 54 -11.55 -2.50 -10.96
N GLY A 55 -10.27 -2.23 -11.25
CA GLY A 55 -9.46 -2.99 -12.20
C GLY A 55 -7.99 -2.99 -11.79
N PRO A 56 -7.11 -3.58 -12.62
CA PRO A 56 -5.73 -3.83 -12.25
C PRO A 56 -4.98 -2.57 -11.88
N VAL A 57 -4.25 -2.63 -10.77
CA VAL A 57 -3.32 -1.55 -10.38
C VAL A 57 -1.98 -1.80 -11.08
N TRP A 58 -1.64 -0.95 -12.04
CA TRP A 58 -0.45 -1.14 -12.88
C TRP A 58 0.83 -0.53 -12.31
N GLN A 59 0.70 0.45 -11.44
CA GLN A 59 1.85 1.12 -10.85
C GLN A 59 1.50 1.65 -9.47
N LEU A 60 2.44 1.46 -8.55
CA LEU A 60 2.45 2.10 -7.24
C LEU A 60 3.73 2.93 -7.12
N ARG A 61 3.66 3.98 -6.31
CA ARG A 61 4.82 4.76 -5.90
C ARG A 61 4.63 5.25 -4.48
N TRP A 62 5.59 4.98 -3.62
CA TRP A 62 5.70 5.64 -2.33
C TRP A 62 6.03 7.10 -2.53
N ILE A 63 5.25 7.98 -1.90
CA ILE A 63 5.50 9.41 -1.88
C ILE A 63 5.84 9.84 -0.46
N GLN A 64 6.79 10.76 -0.33
CA GLN A 64 7.01 11.44 0.93
C GLN A 64 5.95 12.52 1.08
N GLN A 65 5.05 12.35 2.04
CA GLN A 65 4.07 13.37 2.35
C GLN A 65 4.74 14.47 3.18
N GLU A 66 5.00 15.62 2.58
CA GLU A 66 5.32 16.83 3.34
C GLU A 66 4.06 17.24 4.09
N LEU A 67 4.05 17.06 5.42
CA LEU A 67 3.00 17.60 6.26
C LEU A 67 3.08 19.13 6.19
N SER A 68 2.32 19.73 5.29
CA SER A 68 1.98 21.13 5.42
C SER A 68 1.01 21.23 6.60
N TYR A 69 1.53 21.67 7.75
CA TYR A 69 0.66 22.25 8.76
C TYR A 69 0.11 23.54 8.16
N THR A 70 -1.07 23.49 7.57
CA THR A 70 -1.90 24.69 7.47
C THR A 70 -2.26 25.05 8.90
N GLU A 71 -1.47 25.95 9.49
CA GLU A 71 -1.94 26.77 10.60
C GLU A 71 -3.21 27.48 10.10
N GLU A 72 -4.38 26.97 10.45
CA GLU A 72 -5.61 27.75 10.40
C GLU A 72 -5.44 28.90 11.39
N LYS A 73 -4.95 30.02 10.87
CA LYS A 73 -4.86 31.29 11.57
C LYS A 73 -6.14 32.06 11.28
N ALA A 74 -7.15 31.94 12.16
CA ALA A 74 -8.09 32.98 12.61
C ALA A 74 -9.35 32.36 13.24
#